data_AF-A0A2G2VFN9-F1
#
_entry.id   AF-A0A2G2VFN9-F1
#
_cell.length_a   1.000
_cell.length_b   1.000
_cell.length_c   1.000
_cell.angle_alpha   90.00
_cell.angle_beta   90.00
_cell.angle_gamma   90.00
#
_symmetry.space_group_name_H-M   'P 1'
#
loop_
_entity.id
_entity.type
_entity.pdbx_description
1 polymer ?
#
loop_
_entity_poly.entity_id
_entity_poly.type
_entity_poly.pdbx_seq_one_letter_code
_entity_poly.pdbx_strand_id
1 'polypeptide(L)'
;MASFFTLTILSLILFFSISSAARRHTSDSSTGNSFSVKIREACKASRDPPTCESVLTDSGNLPSELTAPLIIQSAVNLSSENNAKAKVMVQSIIDASVGNSNRTDAGKVCMEVLGYAEYRVGLTGQALTRGKIKDARAWMSAVMVYQYDCWSALKYVNGTSQVSKTMAFLNSLIGYSSNALGMLVNYDVYGENTVSWTAPKTERDGFWEGSGSGEAGRVTGGVPSGLKPDVTVCKNGGCEYKTVQEAVNAAPENQETRKFVILIKSGLYEEKVRVPLEKKNVVFLGDGMGKTVITGSLNVGLIGVTTYETATVGVVGDGFMASGITFQNTAGPDAHQAVAFRSDSDLSVVENCEFIGNQDTLYAHALRQYYKSCRIQGNVDFIFGNSASFFQECDILVAPRQLLPEKGETNAVTAHGKIDPAQSTGFVFQNCLINGTDEYMTLYYKKPKVHKNFLGRPWKEYSRTVFLDCTLEALISPNGWLPWSGDFALKTLYYGEYRNTGPGANTAGRVPWSSQIPAEHVNSYSLQNFIQGDQWISMSS
;
A
#
# COMPACT_ATOMS: atom_id res chain seq x y z
N MET A 1 -31.34 -22.48 64.20
CA MET A 1 -31.57 -21.23 64.94
C MET A 1 -31.18 -20.11 63.97
N ALA A 2 -32.13 -19.44 63.29
CA ALA A 2 -33.02 -18.37 63.82
C ALA A 2 -32.19 -17.14 64.25
N SER A 3 -32.45 -15.86 63.97
CA SER A 3 -33.50 -15.07 63.27
C SER A 3 -32.95 -13.61 63.22
N PHE A 4 -33.07 -12.80 62.15
CA PHE A 4 -34.14 -11.84 61.79
C PHE A 4 -34.31 -10.56 62.69
N PHE A 5 -34.46 -9.38 62.03
CA PHE A 5 -35.01 -8.08 62.51
C PHE A 5 -34.20 -7.29 63.61
N THR A 6 -34.12 -5.94 63.71
CA THR A 6 -34.46 -4.77 62.85
C THR A 6 -33.92 -3.42 63.41
N LEU A 7 -34.05 -2.36 62.59
CA LEU A 7 -34.45 -0.97 62.92
C LEU A 7 -33.41 0.16 63.06
N THR A 8 -33.86 1.33 62.59
CA THR A 8 -33.22 2.64 62.40
C THR A 8 -33.30 3.57 63.64
N ILE A 9 -32.47 4.62 63.68
CA ILE A 9 -32.85 5.94 64.27
C ILE A 9 -32.09 7.08 63.58
N LEU A 10 -32.78 8.23 63.45
CA LEU A 10 -32.30 9.51 62.90
C LEU A 10 -31.38 10.28 63.86
N SER A 11 -30.51 11.13 63.32
CA SER A 11 -30.17 12.41 63.97
C SER A 11 -29.88 13.52 62.94
N LEU A 12 -30.78 14.51 62.87
CA LEU A 12 -30.54 15.77 62.17
C LEU A 12 -29.61 16.67 63.02
N ILE A 13 -28.66 17.35 62.38
CA ILE A 13 -28.11 18.61 62.89
C ILE A 13 -28.13 19.63 61.74
N LEU A 14 -28.90 20.69 61.95
CA LEU A 14 -28.83 21.96 61.21
C LEU A 14 -28.12 22.98 62.11
N PHE A 15 -27.33 23.90 61.54
CA PHE A 15 -27.47 25.36 61.71
C PHE A 15 -26.36 26.09 60.90
N PHE A 16 -26.79 26.94 59.96
CA PHE A 16 -26.18 28.17 59.38
C PHE A 16 -24.67 28.45 59.67
N SER A 17 -23.81 28.84 58.74
CA SER A 17 -23.91 29.89 57.69
C SER A 17 -22.78 29.68 56.62
N ILE A 18 -22.48 30.50 55.60
CA ILE A 18 -22.91 31.82 55.10
C ILE A 18 -23.03 31.72 53.55
N SER A 19 -23.96 32.44 52.91
CA SER A 19 -23.98 32.60 51.44
C SER A 19 -22.92 33.58 50.93
N SER A 20 -21.98 33.13 50.09
CA SER A 20 -21.22 34.00 49.19
C SER A 20 -21.58 33.68 47.73
N ALA A 21 -22.20 34.64 47.05
CA ALA A 21 -22.69 34.48 45.68
C ALA A 21 -21.56 34.60 44.66
N ALA A 22 -20.80 33.52 44.46
CA ALA A 22 -20.05 33.34 43.23
C ALA A 22 -20.98 32.72 42.18
N ARG A 23 -21.30 33.47 41.11
CA ARG A 23 -22.06 32.95 39.97
C ARG A 23 -21.26 31.82 39.32
N ARG A 24 -21.55 30.56 39.68
CA ARG A 24 -21.21 29.44 38.81
C ARG A 24 -22.05 29.59 37.54
N HIS A 25 -21.41 29.93 36.43
CA HIS A 25 -21.96 29.59 35.14
C HIS A 25 -22.17 28.07 35.12
N THR A 26 -23.43 27.65 35.05
CA THR A 26 -23.78 26.28 34.70
C THR A 26 -23.34 26.06 33.26
N SER A 27 -22.18 25.44 33.06
CA SER A 27 -21.82 24.88 31.76
C SER A 27 -22.86 23.81 31.39
N ASP A 28 -23.30 23.85 30.14
CA ASP A 28 -24.50 23.17 29.68
C ASP A 28 -24.28 21.66 29.56
N SER A 29 -24.83 20.88 30.51
CA SER A 29 -24.66 19.43 30.56
C SER A 29 -25.31 18.67 29.38
N SER A 30 -26.18 19.33 28.61
CA SER A 30 -26.78 18.75 27.40
C SER A 30 -25.76 18.59 26.26
N THR A 31 -24.83 19.54 26.14
CA THR A 31 -23.84 19.59 25.04
C THR A 31 -22.81 18.45 25.13
N GLY A 32 -22.24 18.22 26.32
CA GLY A 32 -21.27 17.14 26.55
C GLY A 32 -21.82 15.74 26.26
N ASN A 33 -23.11 15.51 26.55
CA ASN A 33 -23.76 14.23 26.24
C ASN A 33 -23.96 14.04 24.72
N SER A 34 -24.35 15.11 24.01
CA SER A 34 -24.49 15.10 22.54
C SER A 34 -23.17 14.85 21.82
N PHE A 35 -22.07 15.45 22.30
CA PHE A 35 -20.74 15.24 21.72
C PHE A 35 -20.25 13.78 21.89
N SER A 36 -20.41 13.19 23.09
CA SER A 36 -20.07 11.79 23.33
C SER A 36 -20.84 10.83 22.41
N VAL A 37 -22.13 11.08 22.18
CA VAL A 37 -22.95 10.26 21.26
C VAL A 37 -22.40 10.29 19.83
N LYS A 38 -22.09 11.48 19.28
CA LYS A 38 -21.55 11.59 17.92
C LYS A 38 -20.18 10.92 17.75
N ILE A 39 -19.29 11.04 18.74
CA ILE A 39 -17.99 10.36 18.73
C ILE A 39 -18.18 8.84 18.76
N ARG A 40 -19.07 8.33 19.63
CA ARG A 40 -19.40 6.90 19.69
C ARG A 40 -19.97 6.38 18.38
N GLU A 41 -20.83 7.14 17.73
CA GLU A 41 -21.36 6.79 16.41
C GLU A 41 -20.26 6.74 15.35
N ALA A 42 -19.42 7.78 15.25
CA ALA A 42 -18.30 7.81 14.33
C ALA A 42 -17.32 6.65 14.59
N CYS A 43 -17.05 6.33 15.86
CA CYS A 43 -16.17 5.22 16.25
C CYS A 43 -16.72 3.83 15.95
N LYS A 44 -18.00 3.66 15.58
CA LYS A 44 -18.50 2.40 14.97
C LYS A 44 -17.75 2.06 13.69
N ALA A 45 -17.14 3.04 13.02
CA ALA A 45 -16.29 2.85 11.83
C ALA A 45 -14.90 2.27 12.14
N SER A 46 -14.53 2.12 13.42
CA SER A 46 -13.28 1.50 13.86
C SER A 46 -13.39 -0.03 13.98
N ARG A 47 -12.24 -0.71 13.90
CA ARG A 47 -12.08 -2.12 14.31
C ARG A 47 -12.04 -2.30 15.84
N ASP A 48 -11.79 -1.23 16.59
CA ASP A 48 -11.85 -1.14 18.06
C ASP A 48 -12.61 0.16 18.47
N PRO A 49 -13.96 0.15 18.42
CA PRO A 49 -14.77 1.30 18.81
C PRO A 49 -14.52 1.81 20.23
N PRO A 50 -14.35 0.96 21.28
CA PRO A 50 -14.03 1.43 22.63
C PRO A 50 -12.74 2.25 22.72
N THR A 51 -11.65 1.77 22.11
CA THR A 51 -10.36 2.48 22.11
C THR A 51 -10.42 3.74 21.25
N CYS A 52 -11.17 3.71 20.13
CA CYS A 52 -11.46 4.90 19.33
C CYS A 52 -12.18 5.99 20.16
N GLU A 53 -13.23 5.62 20.91
CA GLU A 53 -14.02 6.58 21.70
C GLU A 53 -13.19 7.21 22.82
N SER A 54 -12.41 6.42 23.57
CA SER A 54 -11.51 6.93 24.61
C SER A 54 -10.48 7.89 24.02
N VAL A 55 -9.68 7.47 23.04
CA VAL A 55 -8.54 8.28 22.60
C VAL A 55 -8.98 9.57 21.88
N LEU A 56 -10.13 9.57 21.18
CA LEU A 56 -10.67 10.81 20.60
C LEU A 56 -11.22 11.75 21.69
N THR A 57 -11.89 11.23 22.72
CA THR A 57 -12.41 12.04 23.83
C THR A 57 -11.27 12.64 24.66
N ASP A 58 -10.25 11.83 24.97
CA ASP A 58 -9.11 12.21 25.80
C ASP A 58 -8.12 13.15 25.07
N SER A 59 -8.21 13.26 23.73
CA SER A 59 -7.32 14.10 22.91
C SER A 59 -7.42 15.61 23.20
N GLY A 60 -8.54 16.07 23.77
CA GLY A 60 -8.81 17.49 24.03
C GLY A 60 -9.02 18.35 22.77
N ASN A 61 -8.81 17.81 21.58
CA ASN A 61 -8.84 18.49 20.29
C ASN A 61 -10.20 18.35 19.55
N LEU A 62 -11.29 18.39 20.31
CA LEU A 62 -12.65 18.31 19.78
C LEU A 62 -13.19 19.72 19.46
N PRO A 63 -13.64 20.00 18.22
CA PRO A 63 -14.20 21.30 17.87
C PRO A 63 -15.56 21.54 18.52
N SER A 64 -15.95 22.81 18.62
CA SER A 64 -17.23 23.26 19.22
C SER A 64 -18.47 22.79 18.46
N GLU A 65 -18.30 22.34 17.22
CA GLU A 65 -19.32 21.65 16.43
C GLU A 65 -18.73 20.33 15.93
N LEU A 66 -19.46 19.22 16.13
CA LEU A 66 -19.04 17.90 15.64
C LEU A 66 -19.83 17.53 14.38
N THR A 67 -19.30 17.89 13.23
CA THR A 67 -19.64 17.25 11.94
C THR A 67 -18.73 16.04 11.72
N ALA A 68 -19.13 15.12 10.83
CA ALA A 68 -18.32 13.94 10.53
C ALA A 68 -16.91 14.28 9.99
N PRO A 69 -16.72 15.24 9.06
CA PRO A 69 -15.39 15.67 8.63
C PRO A 69 -14.51 16.20 9.77
N LEU A 70 -15.11 16.89 10.75
CA LEU A 70 -14.37 17.42 11.89
C LEU A 70 -13.92 16.30 12.85
N ILE A 71 -14.75 15.29 13.10
CA ILE A 71 -14.34 14.09 13.88
C ILE A 71 -13.23 13.33 13.14
N ILE A 72 -13.34 13.16 11.82
CA ILE A 72 -12.29 12.54 11.00
C ILE A 72 -11.00 13.35 11.09
N GLN A 73 -11.08 14.69 11.02
CA GLN A 73 -9.89 15.55 11.12
C GLN A 73 -9.20 15.41 12.48
N SER A 74 -9.94 15.27 13.58
CA SER A 74 -9.35 14.95 14.89
C SER A 74 -8.65 13.58 14.90
N ALA A 75 -9.21 12.56 14.23
CA ALA A 75 -8.56 11.24 14.09
C ALA A 75 -7.29 11.28 13.20
N VAL A 76 -7.30 12.06 12.12
CA VAL A 76 -6.13 12.30 11.26
C VAL A 76 -5.04 13.04 12.03
N ASN A 77 -5.41 14.07 12.81
CA ASN A 77 -4.48 14.81 13.67
C ASN A 77 -3.84 13.89 14.73
N LEU A 78 -4.64 13.03 15.38
CA LEU A 78 -4.15 12.03 16.33
C LEU A 78 -3.11 11.09 15.70
N SER A 79 -3.33 10.63 14.47
CA SER A 79 -2.31 9.84 13.75
C SER A 79 -1.05 10.66 13.49
N SER A 80 -1.19 11.91 13.02
CA SER A 80 -0.06 12.82 12.75
C SER A 80 0.80 13.09 14.01
N GLU A 81 0.17 13.45 15.13
CA GLU A 81 0.86 13.70 16.40
C GLU A 81 1.61 12.47 16.92
N ASN A 82 1.00 11.28 16.81
CA ASN A 82 1.65 10.05 17.25
C ASN A 82 2.70 9.57 16.25
N ASN A 83 2.59 9.90 14.95
CA ASN A 83 3.65 9.68 13.97
C ASN A 83 4.90 10.51 14.31
N ALA A 84 4.74 11.79 14.68
CA ALA A 84 5.83 12.62 15.16
C ALA A 84 6.50 12.04 16.43
N LYS A 85 5.70 11.55 17.39
CA LYS A 85 6.22 10.84 18.59
C LYS A 85 6.99 9.57 18.21
N ALA A 86 6.50 8.77 17.25
CA ALA A 86 7.20 7.59 16.76
C ALA A 86 8.58 7.95 16.19
N LYS A 87 8.69 9.00 15.38
CA LYS A 87 9.99 9.49 14.86
C LYS A 87 10.96 9.80 16.00
N VAL A 88 10.53 10.47 17.08
CA VAL A 88 11.39 10.75 18.24
C VAL A 88 11.85 9.47 18.96
N MET A 89 10.96 8.49 19.13
CA MET A 89 11.31 7.19 19.73
C MET A 89 12.33 6.41 18.86
N VAL A 90 12.21 6.52 17.54
CA VAL A 90 13.10 5.88 16.56
C VAL A 90 14.45 6.57 16.50
N GLN A 91 14.50 7.91 16.53
CA GLN A 91 15.76 8.65 16.65
C GLN A 91 16.52 8.20 17.90
N SER A 92 15.82 8.08 19.03
CA SER A 92 16.39 7.58 20.28
C SER A 92 16.94 6.16 20.14
N ILE A 93 16.39 5.30 19.26
CA ILE A 93 16.94 3.97 18.96
C ILE A 93 18.22 4.11 18.14
N ILE A 94 18.24 4.95 17.10
CA ILE A 94 19.42 5.21 16.26
C ILE A 94 20.59 5.68 17.13
N ASP A 95 20.34 6.68 17.98
CA ASP A 95 21.35 7.26 18.88
C ASP A 95 21.89 6.21 19.89
N ALA A 96 21.03 5.30 20.36
CA ALA A 96 21.40 4.20 21.25
C ALA A 96 21.98 2.96 20.52
N SER A 97 22.17 3.01 19.20
CA SER A 97 22.64 1.89 18.37
C SER A 97 24.11 1.94 17.99
N VAL A 98 24.92 2.81 18.64
CA VAL A 98 26.37 2.90 18.41
C VAL A 98 27.02 1.51 18.50
N GLY A 99 27.66 1.07 17.40
CA GLY A 99 28.28 -0.25 17.28
C GLY A 99 27.36 -1.39 16.82
N ASN A 100 26.09 -1.14 16.51
CA ASN A 100 25.16 -2.11 15.95
C ASN A 100 24.56 -1.59 14.63
N SER A 101 25.22 -1.89 13.50
CA SER A 101 24.81 -1.43 12.17
C SER A 101 23.39 -1.86 11.84
N ASN A 102 23.04 -3.14 12.02
CA ASN A 102 21.69 -3.65 11.73
C ASN A 102 20.58 -2.84 12.43
N ARG A 103 20.74 -2.48 13.72
CA ARG A 103 19.74 -1.67 14.43
C ARG A 103 19.77 -0.20 14.00
N THR A 104 20.95 0.34 13.72
CA THR A 104 21.11 1.69 13.16
C THR A 104 20.40 1.82 11.81
N ASP A 105 20.60 0.86 10.92
CA ASP A 105 20.07 0.89 9.55
C ASP A 105 18.57 0.58 9.50
N ALA A 106 18.09 -0.38 10.29
CA ALA A 106 16.65 -0.57 10.52
C ALA A 106 15.97 0.69 11.10
N GLY A 107 16.67 1.42 11.98
CA GLY A 107 16.24 2.71 12.51
C GLY A 107 16.15 3.80 11.42
N LYS A 108 17.15 3.90 10.53
CA LYS A 108 17.14 4.83 9.38
C LYS A 108 15.98 4.53 8.42
N VAL A 109 15.81 3.26 8.04
CA VAL A 109 14.70 2.84 7.15
C VAL A 109 13.35 3.19 7.79
N CYS A 110 13.17 2.89 9.08
CA CYS A 110 11.97 3.31 9.80
C CYS A 110 11.78 4.85 9.79
N MET A 111 12.85 5.64 10.02
CA MET A 111 12.77 7.11 10.03
C MET A 111 12.37 7.66 8.65
N GLU A 112 12.89 7.09 7.56
CA GLU A 112 12.54 7.46 6.19
C GLU A 112 11.03 7.24 5.94
N VAL A 113 10.53 6.02 6.17
CA VAL A 113 9.12 5.72 5.92
C VAL A 113 8.18 6.50 6.85
N LEU A 114 8.55 6.74 8.11
CA LEU A 114 7.76 7.63 8.99
C LEU A 114 7.75 9.09 8.52
N GLY A 115 8.76 9.54 7.78
CA GLY A 115 8.75 10.82 7.05
C GLY A 115 7.73 10.82 5.90
N TYR A 116 7.63 9.72 5.16
CA TYR A 116 6.59 9.58 4.12
C TYR A 116 5.18 9.50 4.75
N ALA A 117 5.03 8.82 5.89
CA ALA A 117 3.79 8.80 6.66
C ALA A 117 3.37 10.22 7.11
N GLU A 118 4.31 11.03 7.59
CA GLU A 118 4.10 12.43 7.97
C GLU A 118 3.63 13.29 6.79
N TYR A 119 4.23 13.09 5.60
CA TYR A 119 3.77 13.74 4.38
C TYR A 119 2.34 13.33 3.99
N ARG A 120 2.06 12.03 3.95
CA ARG A 120 0.74 11.50 3.52
C ARG A 120 -0.38 11.81 4.50
N VAL A 121 -0.13 11.85 5.81
CA VAL A 121 -1.16 12.25 6.80
C VAL A 121 -1.48 13.74 6.71
N GLY A 122 -0.47 14.59 6.43
CA GLY A 122 -0.67 16.01 6.13
C GLY A 122 -1.50 16.24 4.86
N LEU A 123 -1.23 15.49 3.79
CA LEU A 123 -2.05 15.52 2.58
C LEU A 123 -3.48 15.00 2.83
N THR A 124 -3.66 13.98 3.66
CA THR A 124 -4.97 13.40 4.02
C THR A 124 -5.92 14.46 4.58
N GLY A 125 -5.46 15.29 5.54
CA GLY A 125 -6.26 16.40 6.08
C GLY A 125 -6.60 17.48 5.04
N GLN A 126 -5.66 17.79 4.14
CA GLN A 126 -5.90 18.74 3.05
C GLN A 126 -6.91 18.20 2.02
N ALA A 127 -6.89 16.91 1.71
CA ALA A 127 -7.89 16.30 0.85
C ALA A 127 -9.29 16.29 1.49
N LEU A 128 -9.38 15.92 2.78
CA LEU A 128 -10.63 15.91 3.54
C LEU A 128 -11.32 17.27 3.51
N THR A 129 -10.60 18.35 3.86
CA THR A 129 -11.12 19.73 3.84
C THR A 129 -11.53 20.22 2.45
N ARG A 130 -11.02 19.62 1.38
CA ARG A 130 -11.38 19.91 -0.02
C ARG A 130 -12.42 18.93 -0.60
N GLY A 131 -12.99 18.03 0.20
CA GLY A 131 -13.95 17.02 -0.25
C GLY A 131 -13.34 15.92 -1.14
N LYS A 132 -12.02 15.79 -1.20
CA LYS A 132 -11.28 14.82 -2.02
C LYS A 132 -11.14 13.47 -1.29
N ILE A 133 -12.27 12.85 -0.96
CA ILE A 133 -12.31 11.72 -0.03
C ILE A 133 -11.56 10.48 -0.56
N LYS A 134 -11.61 10.17 -1.87
CA LYS A 134 -10.80 9.07 -2.45
C LYS A 134 -9.30 9.31 -2.31
N ASP A 135 -8.81 10.54 -2.48
CA ASP A 135 -7.39 10.89 -2.26
C ASP A 135 -7.01 10.75 -0.78
N ALA A 136 -7.85 11.26 0.14
CA ALA A 136 -7.67 11.08 1.58
C ALA A 136 -7.61 9.59 1.97
N ARG A 137 -8.50 8.75 1.41
CA ARG A 137 -8.48 7.30 1.62
C ARG A 137 -7.20 6.64 1.08
N ALA A 138 -6.73 7.03 -0.10
CA ALA A 138 -5.50 6.49 -0.69
C ALA A 138 -4.25 6.87 0.12
N TRP A 139 -4.11 8.13 0.50
CA TRP A 139 -2.98 8.61 1.30
C TRP A 139 -3.00 8.04 2.72
N MET A 140 -4.16 8.00 3.37
CA MET A 140 -4.29 7.39 4.71
C MET A 140 -4.04 5.87 4.68
N SER A 141 -4.38 5.19 3.59
CA SER A 141 -3.99 3.78 3.38
C SER A 141 -2.47 3.62 3.34
N ALA A 142 -1.74 4.54 2.71
CA ALA A 142 -0.28 4.53 2.64
C ALA A 142 0.39 4.92 3.98
N VAL A 143 -0.20 5.84 4.76
CA VAL A 143 0.24 6.13 6.14
C VAL A 143 0.36 4.85 6.96
N MET A 144 -0.65 3.97 6.88
CA MET A 144 -0.62 2.68 7.57
C MET A 144 0.46 1.72 7.06
N VAL A 145 0.76 1.73 5.75
CA VAL A 145 1.85 0.94 5.15
C VAL A 145 3.17 1.37 5.77
N TYR A 146 3.51 2.65 5.69
CA TYR A 146 4.78 3.17 6.22
C TYR A 146 4.96 2.99 7.72
N GLN A 147 3.89 3.14 8.51
CA GLN A 147 3.93 2.86 9.96
C GLN A 147 4.16 1.36 10.24
N TYR A 148 3.58 0.46 9.43
CA TYR A 148 3.86 -0.97 9.48
C TYR A 148 5.28 -1.33 9.03
N ASP A 149 5.82 -0.66 8.01
CA ASP A 149 7.18 -0.91 7.52
C ASP A 149 8.24 -0.55 8.56
N CYS A 150 8.07 0.58 9.26
CA CYS A 150 8.89 0.90 10.41
C CYS A 150 8.82 -0.20 11.50
N TRP A 151 7.61 -0.64 11.87
CA TRP A 151 7.41 -1.71 12.84
C TRP A 151 8.08 -3.02 12.39
N SER A 152 7.97 -3.34 11.09
CA SER A 152 8.53 -4.52 10.44
C SER A 152 10.06 -4.50 10.42
N ALA A 153 10.66 -3.34 10.12
CA ALA A 153 12.13 -3.15 10.18
C ALA A 153 12.66 -3.35 11.61
N LEU A 154 12.00 -2.75 12.60
CA LEU A 154 12.38 -2.88 14.01
C LEU A 154 12.21 -4.30 14.56
N LYS A 155 11.27 -5.09 14.03
CA LYS A 155 11.02 -6.49 14.45
C LYS A 155 12.27 -7.36 14.42
N TYR A 156 13.11 -7.22 13.41
CA TYR A 156 14.32 -8.04 13.23
C TYR A 156 15.50 -7.61 14.13
N VAL A 157 15.37 -6.47 14.82
CA VAL A 157 16.41 -5.90 15.70
C VAL A 157 15.92 -5.67 17.14
N ASN A 158 14.83 -6.36 17.52
CA ASN A 158 14.13 -6.25 18.81
C ASN A 158 14.87 -6.88 20.02
N GLY A 159 16.19 -6.67 20.09
CA GLY A 159 17.04 -7.12 21.18
C GLY A 159 17.13 -6.17 22.38
N THR A 160 16.33 -5.10 22.43
CA THR A 160 16.33 -4.14 23.56
C THR A 160 14.91 -3.73 23.95
N SER A 161 14.71 -3.42 25.24
CA SER A 161 13.43 -2.93 25.77
C SER A 161 12.94 -1.66 25.04
N GLN A 162 13.86 -0.82 24.55
CA GLN A 162 13.52 0.39 23.81
C GLN A 162 12.92 0.09 22.44
N VAL A 163 13.47 -0.89 21.70
CA VAL A 163 12.87 -1.35 20.44
C VAL A 163 11.51 -1.97 20.71
N SER A 164 11.37 -2.81 21.74
CA SER A 164 10.08 -3.43 22.09
C SER A 164 8.99 -2.40 22.44
N LYS A 165 9.34 -1.36 23.21
CA LYS A 165 8.44 -0.25 23.55
C LYS A 165 8.02 0.56 22.33
N THR A 166 8.96 0.83 21.42
CA THR A 166 8.69 1.56 20.17
C THR A 166 7.80 0.74 19.24
N MET A 167 8.03 -0.57 19.12
CA MET A 167 7.14 -1.47 18.38
C MET A 167 5.72 -1.54 18.96
N ALA A 168 5.58 -1.57 20.29
CA ALA A 168 4.26 -1.53 20.93
C ALA A 168 3.53 -0.21 20.63
N PHE A 169 4.24 0.93 20.71
CA PHE A 169 3.70 2.24 20.36
C PHE A 169 3.29 2.34 18.88
N LEU A 170 4.12 1.84 17.96
CA LEU A 170 3.80 1.78 16.53
C LEU A 170 2.54 0.96 16.24
N ASN A 171 2.31 -0.13 16.98
CA ASN A 171 1.08 -0.91 16.84
C ASN A 171 -0.17 -0.10 17.23
N SER A 172 -0.11 0.70 18.30
CA SER A 172 -1.18 1.64 18.66
C SER A 172 -1.36 2.75 17.62
N LEU A 173 -0.27 3.29 17.07
CA LEU A 173 -0.30 4.29 15.99
C LEU A 173 -0.99 3.76 14.73
N ILE A 174 -0.68 2.52 14.31
CA ILE A 174 -1.37 1.86 13.18
C ILE A 174 -2.87 1.72 13.48
N GLY A 175 -3.25 1.45 14.74
CA GLY A 175 -4.65 1.48 15.19
C GLY A 175 -5.32 2.85 15.07
N TYR A 176 -4.65 3.93 15.48
CA TYR A 176 -5.17 5.30 15.32
C TYR A 176 -5.34 5.66 13.84
N SER A 177 -4.42 5.23 12.99
CA SER A 177 -4.52 5.37 11.53
C SER A 177 -5.66 4.55 10.92
N SER A 178 -5.89 3.32 11.41
CA SER A 178 -7.03 2.48 11.04
C SER A 178 -8.37 3.16 11.40
N ASN A 179 -8.47 3.80 12.57
CA ASN A 179 -9.65 4.56 12.97
C ASN A 179 -9.98 5.68 11.96
N ALA A 180 -8.99 6.52 11.63
CA ALA A 180 -9.16 7.60 10.67
C ALA A 180 -9.56 7.10 9.27
N LEU A 181 -8.91 6.02 8.80
CA LEU A 181 -9.22 5.41 7.50
C LEU A 181 -10.61 4.77 7.47
N GLY A 182 -11.02 4.07 8.53
CA GLY A 182 -12.36 3.49 8.65
C GLY A 182 -13.48 4.54 8.64
N MET A 183 -13.26 5.68 9.32
CA MET A 183 -14.18 6.82 9.26
C MET A 183 -14.21 7.47 7.87
N LEU A 184 -13.06 7.61 7.19
CA LEU A 184 -13.00 8.11 5.81
C LEU A 184 -13.78 7.20 4.84
N VAL A 185 -13.69 5.87 4.98
CA VAL A 185 -14.50 4.91 4.20
C VAL A 185 -15.99 5.10 4.46
N ASN A 186 -16.40 5.22 5.73
CA ASN A 186 -17.82 5.37 6.06
C ASN A 186 -18.38 6.73 5.62
N TYR A 187 -17.60 7.82 5.68
CA TYR A 187 -18.01 9.13 5.17
C TYR A 187 -18.13 9.15 3.64
N ASP A 188 -17.27 8.44 2.92
CA ASP A 188 -17.35 8.26 1.46
C ASP A 188 -18.64 7.53 1.01
N VAL A 189 -19.20 6.67 1.87
CA VAL A 189 -20.40 5.86 1.58
C VAL A 189 -21.69 6.48 2.15
N TYR A 190 -21.65 7.06 3.34
CA TYR A 190 -22.82 7.50 4.11
C TYR A 190 -22.85 9.01 4.42
N GLY A 191 -21.78 9.74 4.10
CA GLY A 191 -21.64 11.16 4.44
C GLY A 191 -21.77 11.42 5.94
N GLU A 192 -22.47 12.52 6.29
CA GLU A 192 -22.76 12.96 7.66
C GLU A 192 -23.67 11.99 8.47
N ASN A 193 -24.20 10.93 7.87
CA ASN A 193 -25.09 9.98 8.56
C ASN A 193 -24.30 8.95 9.42
N THR A 194 -23.72 9.45 10.52
CA THR A 194 -22.92 8.66 11.49
C THR A 194 -23.69 7.50 12.13
N VAL A 195 -25.02 7.55 12.16
CA VAL A 195 -25.87 6.46 12.66
C VAL A 195 -25.66 5.18 11.85
N SER A 196 -25.46 5.31 10.53
CA SER A 196 -25.25 4.21 9.58
C SER A 196 -23.81 3.71 9.49
N TRP A 197 -22.86 4.36 10.17
CA TRP A 197 -21.45 3.97 10.11
C TRP A 197 -21.22 2.63 10.83
N THR A 198 -20.39 1.77 10.23
CA THR A 198 -20.06 0.43 10.74
C THR A 198 -18.61 0.07 10.45
N ALA A 199 -18.08 -0.96 11.11
CA ALA A 199 -16.71 -1.40 10.92
C ALA A 199 -16.42 -1.68 9.43
N PRO A 200 -15.20 -1.41 8.92
CA PRO A 200 -14.94 -1.41 7.50
C PRO A 200 -15.10 -2.80 6.90
N LYS A 201 -15.85 -2.88 5.80
CA LYS A 201 -16.24 -4.13 5.14
C LYS A 201 -15.39 -4.42 3.90
N THR A 202 -15.32 -5.68 3.55
CA THR A 202 -14.64 -6.21 2.36
C THR A 202 -15.62 -6.91 1.43
N GLU A 203 -15.13 -7.38 0.29
CA GLU A 203 -15.89 -8.21 -0.64
C GLU A 203 -16.41 -9.51 0.00
N ARG A 204 -15.77 -10.01 1.07
CA ARG A 204 -16.27 -11.16 1.88
C ARG A 204 -17.55 -10.83 2.64
N ASP A 205 -17.72 -9.56 2.99
CA ASP A 205 -18.87 -9.03 3.74
C ASP A 205 -19.96 -8.49 2.79
N GLY A 206 -19.81 -8.72 1.48
CA GLY A 206 -20.69 -8.20 0.43
C GLY A 206 -20.50 -6.72 0.11
N PHE A 207 -19.41 -6.08 0.58
CA PHE A 207 -19.08 -4.70 0.22
C PHE A 207 -18.25 -4.63 -1.06
N TRP A 208 -18.72 -3.81 -1.99
CA TRP A 208 -18.06 -3.53 -3.26
C TRP A 208 -18.00 -2.01 -3.43
N GLU A 209 -16.86 -1.47 -3.88
CA GLU A 209 -16.75 -0.04 -4.16
C GLU A 209 -17.78 0.35 -5.23
N GLY A 210 -18.62 1.34 -4.92
CA GLY A 210 -19.69 1.78 -5.80
C GLY A 210 -19.14 2.27 -7.13
N SER A 211 -19.87 1.98 -8.21
CA SER A 211 -19.58 2.59 -9.51
C SER A 211 -19.85 4.09 -9.42
N GLY A 212 -18.86 4.92 -9.77
CA GLY A 212 -19.09 6.35 -9.97
C GLY A 212 -20.16 6.57 -11.04
N SER A 213 -20.80 7.76 -11.05
CA SER A 213 -21.88 8.10 -11.98
C SER A 213 -21.43 8.33 -13.43
N GLY A 214 -20.28 7.80 -13.83
CA GLY A 214 -19.82 7.76 -15.22
C GLY A 214 -20.22 6.45 -15.87
N GLU A 215 -20.56 6.49 -17.17
CA GLU A 215 -20.53 5.28 -17.97
C GLU A 215 -19.13 4.65 -17.90
N ALA A 216 -19.08 3.32 -17.89
CA ALA A 216 -17.84 2.54 -17.91
C ALA A 216 -17.15 2.62 -19.29
N GLY A 217 -16.78 3.83 -19.71
CA GLY A 217 -15.92 4.06 -20.85
C GLY A 217 -14.56 3.41 -20.61
N ARG A 218 -14.02 2.76 -21.64
CA ARG A 218 -12.64 2.26 -21.61
C ARG A 218 -11.69 3.45 -21.52
N VAL A 219 -11.20 3.74 -20.32
CA VAL A 219 -10.07 4.66 -20.10
C VAL A 219 -8.81 3.99 -20.65
N THR A 220 -8.47 4.24 -21.91
CA THR A 220 -7.26 3.70 -22.57
C THR A 220 -6.09 4.68 -22.51
N GLY A 221 -5.90 5.34 -21.36
CA GLY A 221 -4.81 6.28 -21.15
C GLY A 221 -3.42 5.63 -21.08
N GLY A 222 -2.39 6.45 -20.88
CA GLY A 222 -1.00 6.01 -20.82
C GLY A 222 -0.01 7.15 -20.51
N VAL A 223 1.27 6.89 -20.78
CA VAL A 223 2.31 7.94 -20.81
C VAL A 223 2.09 8.78 -22.08
N PRO A 224 1.97 10.11 -21.99
CA PRO A 224 1.68 10.92 -23.17
C PRO A 224 2.73 10.79 -24.27
N SER A 225 2.27 10.58 -25.51
CA SER A 225 3.11 10.60 -26.70
C SER A 225 3.65 12.01 -26.98
N GLY A 226 4.85 12.11 -27.58
CA GLY A 226 5.38 13.40 -28.07
C GLY A 226 5.88 14.35 -26.98
N LEU A 227 6.07 13.87 -25.75
CA LEU A 227 6.76 14.60 -24.69
C LEU A 227 8.16 15.03 -25.15
N LYS A 228 8.46 16.33 -25.01
CA LYS A 228 9.78 16.88 -25.32
C LYS A 228 10.73 16.60 -24.15
N PRO A 229 11.93 16.05 -24.38
CA PRO A 229 12.94 15.92 -23.33
C PRO A 229 13.32 17.30 -22.76
N ASP A 230 13.38 17.40 -21.44
CA ASP A 230 14.05 18.50 -20.75
C ASP A 230 15.56 18.25 -20.68
N VAL A 231 15.96 16.98 -20.50
CA VAL A 231 17.37 16.55 -20.46
C VAL A 231 17.60 15.19 -21.10
N THR A 232 18.84 14.89 -21.53
CA THR A 232 19.21 13.60 -22.16
C THR A 232 20.41 12.91 -21.48
N VAL A 233 20.27 11.60 -21.24
CA VAL A 233 21.27 10.70 -20.64
C VAL A 233 21.85 9.75 -21.70
N CYS A 234 23.18 9.65 -21.78
CA CYS A 234 23.87 8.76 -22.72
C CYS A 234 25.12 8.11 -22.09
N LYS A 235 25.10 6.77 -21.91
CA LYS A 235 26.20 6.00 -21.27
C LYS A 235 27.59 6.31 -21.83
N ASN A 236 27.70 6.45 -23.15
CA ASN A 236 28.97 6.68 -23.85
C ASN A 236 29.35 8.18 -23.96
N GLY A 237 28.61 9.08 -23.29
CA GLY A 237 28.75 10.53 -23.43
C GLY A 237 28.04 11.07 -24.69
N GLY A 238 28.33 12.34 -25.02
CA GLY A 238 27.69 13.06 -26.13
C GLY A 238 26.34 13.71 -25.81
N CYS A 239 25.88 13.57 -24.56
CA CYS A 239 24.64 14.16 -24.03
C CYS A 239 24.95 14.84 -22.68
N GLU A 240 23.97 15.53 -22.10
CA GLU A 240 24.16 16.37 -20.90
C GLU A 240 24.57 15.56 -19.67
N TYR A 241 24.03 14.35 -19.53
CA TYR A 241 24.31 13.45 -18.41
C TYR A 241 24.81 12.08 -18.87
N LYS A 242 25.63 11.44 -18.04
CA LYS A 242 26.14 10.08 -18.29
C LYS A 242 25.35 9.02 -17.54
N THR A 243 24.86 9.37 -16.36
CA THR A 243 24.04 8.50 -15.50
C THR A 243 22.60 9.02 -15.41
N VAL A 244 21.68 8.12 -15.09
CA VAL A 244 20.26 8.45 -14.87
C VAL A 244 20.10 9.22 -13.55
N GLN A 245 20.84 8.88 -12.51
CA GLN A 245 20.78 9.58 -11.22
C GLN A 245 21.19 11.06 -11.34
N GLU A 246 22.20 11.42 -12.14
CA GLU A 246 22.57 12.82 -12.37
C GLU A 246 21.41 13.62 -12.97
N ALA A 247 20.70 13.06 -13.95
CA ALA A 247 19.53 13.70 -14.56
C ALA A 247 18.34 13.81 -13.59
N VAL A 248 18.12 12.82 -12.73
CA VAL A 248 17.12 12.89 -11.66
C VAL A 248 17.46 13.98 -10.63
N ASN A 249 18.75 14.13 -10.28
CA ASN A 249 19.19 15.15 -9.35
C ASN A 249 18.95 16.57 -9.91
N ALA A 250 19.09 16.74 -11.23
CA ALA A 250 18.85 17.99 -11.95
C ALA A 250 17.36 18.36 -12.10
N ALA A 251 16.44 17.41 -11.91
CA ALA A 251 15.01 17.70 -11.94
C ALA A 251 14.62 18.71 -10.83
N PRO A 252 13.84 19.77 -11.12
CA PRO A 252 13.43 20.71 -10.09
C PRO A 252 12.55 20.05 -9.02
N GLU A 253 12.69 20.51 -7.78
CA GLU A 253 11.92 19.98 -6.65
C GLU A 253 10.50 20.57 -6.59
N ASN A 254 9.58 19.76 -6.06
CA ASN A 254 8.19 20.07 -5.77
C ASN A 254 7.42 20.69 -6.96
N GLN A 255 7.69 20.21 -8.18
CA GLN A 255 6.92 20.57 -9.37
C GLN A 255 5.53 19.93 -9.33
N GLU A 256 4.49 20.72 -9.09
CA GLU A 256 3.12 20.20 -8.98
C GLU A 256 2.44 19.94 -10.33
N THR A 257 2.86 20.62 -11.41
CA THR A 257 2.13 20.59 -12.71
C THR A 257 2.99 20.29 -13.94
N ARG A 258 4.27 20.68 -13.93
CA ARG A 258 5.18 20.45 -15.07
C ARG A 258 5.87 19.09 -14.93
N LYS A 259 5.82 18.31 -16.01
CA LYS A 259 6.62 17.10 -16.18
C LYS A 259 8.08 17.46 -16.46
N PHE A 260 9.00 16.75 -15.83
CA PHE A 260 10.44 16.85 -16.13
C PHE A 260 10.88 15.57 -16.86
N VAL A 261 11.17 15.70 -18.15
CA VAL A 261 11.32 14.57 -19.07
C VAL A 261 12.79 14.25 -19.29
N ILE A 262 13.19 13.08 -18.82
CA ILE A 262 14.54 12.53 -18.94
C ILE A 262 14.53 11.49 -20.08
N LEU A 263 15.18 11.81 -21.20
CA LEU A 263 15.40 10.87 -22.30
C LEU A 263 16.65 10.04 -22.04
N ILE A 264 16.49 8.73 -21.85
CA ILE A 264 17.57 7.80 -21.50
C ILE A 264 17.89 6.94 -22.73
N LYS A 265 19.00 7.24 -23.40
CA LYS A 265 19.39 6.56 -24.64
C LYS A 265 19.79 5.11 -24.43
N SER A 266 19.67 4.33 -25.50
CA SER A 266 20.02 2.91 -25.57
C SER A 266 21.36 2.63 -24.89
N GLY A 267 21.38 1.67 -23.97
CA GLY A 267 22.53 1.37 -23.13
C GLY A 267 22.14 0.59 -21.88
N LEU A 268 23.15 -0.04 -21.26
CA LEU A 268 23.05 -0.77 -19.99
C LEU A 268 23.59 0.11 -18.85
N TYR A 269 22.73 0.70 -18.05
CA TYR A 269 23.07 1.62 -16.96
C TYR A 269 23.18 0.83 -15.64
N GLU A 270 24.42 0.53 -15.24
CA GLU A 270 24.74 -0.19 -14.01
C GLU A 270 24.77 0.80 -12.83
N GLU A 271 23.60 1.22 -12.37
CA GLU A 271 23.44 2.24 -11.33
C GLU A 271 22.19 2.03 -10.46
N LYS A 272 22.25 2.51 -9.22
CA LYS A 272 21.13 2.52 -8.28
C LYS A 272 20.43 3.88 -8.35
N VAL A 273 19.22 3.92 -8.91
CA VAL A 273 18.48 5.16 -9.14
C VAL A 273 17.42 5.38 -8.06
N ARG A 274 17.33 6.62 -7.56
CA ARG A 274 16.34 7.08 -6.59
C ARG A 274 15.71 8.38 -7.04
N VAL A 275 14.39 8.36 -7.19
CA VAL A 275 13.53 9.53 -7.42
C VAL A 275 12.86 9.85 -6.07
N PRO A 276 13.46 10.71 -5.22
CA PRO A 276 12.94 10.99 -3.88
C PRO A 276 11.62 11.77 -3.92
N LEU A 277 10.98 11.90 -2.76
CA LEU A 277 9.62 12.43 -2.61
C LEU A 277 9.43 13.83 -3.24
N GLU A 278 10.46 14.65 -3.18
CA GLU A 278 10.49 16.02 -3.68
C GLU A 278 10.57 16.09 -5.21
N LYS A 279 11.05 15.04 -5.90
CA LYS A 279 11.21 14.99 -7.36
C LYS A 279 9.92 14.49 -8.03
N LYS A 280 8.85 15.28 -7.89
CA LYS A 280 7.53 15.06 -8.51
C LYS A 280 7.56 15.16 -10.03
N ASN A 281 6.60 14.50 -10.69
CA ASN A 281 6.34 14.57 -12.13
C ASN A 281 7.55 14.26 -13.03
N VAL A 282 8.51 13.46 -12.54
CA VAL A 282 9.65 12.97 -13.33
C VAL A 282 9.18 11.91 -14.32
N VAL A 283 9.62 12.03 -15.58
CA VAL A 283 9.30 11.09 -16.67
C VAL A 283 10.57 10.47 -17.21
N PHE A 284 10.66 9.14 -17.21
CA PHE A 284 11.73 8.39 -17.89
C PHE A 284 11.24 7.91 -19.27
N LEU A 285 11.90 8.34 -20.34
CA LEU A 285 11.66 7.83 -21.69
C LEU A 285 12.90 7.11 -22.18
N GLY A 286 12.80 5.79 -22.43
CA GLY A 286 13.86 5.01 -23.07
C GLY A 286 13.67 4.87 -24.58
N ASP A 287 14.70 4.39 -25.29
CA ASP A 287 14.61 4.08 -26.73
C ASP A 287 13.91 2.72 -27.02
N GLY A 288 13.46 2.00 -25.97
CA GLY A 288 12.69 0.76 -26.04
C GLY A 288 13.11 -0.28 -24.99
N MET A 289 12.15 -1.16 -24.60
CA MET A 289 12.43 -2.34 -23.78
C MET A 289 13.58 -3.16 -24.36
N GLY A 290 14.46 -3.66 -23.51
CA GLY A 290 15.69 -4.38 -23.88
C GLY A 290 16.79 -3.52 -24.51
N LYS A 291 16.54 -2.26 -24.88
CA LYS A 291 17.54 -1.34 -25.44
C LYS A 291 18.06 -0.35 -24.42
N THR A 292 17.16 0.28 -23.66
CA THR A 292 17.50 1.09 -22.50
C THR A 292 17.24 0.25 -21.25
N VAL A 293 18.31 -0.13 -20.53
CA VAL A 293 18.23 -1.03 -19.37
C VAL A 293 18.92 -0.38 -18.19
N ILE A 294 18.23 -0.23 -17.05
CA ILE A 294 18.86 0.14 -15.77
C ILE A 294 18.97 -1.13 -14.93
N THR A 295 20.18 -1.48 -14.50
CA THR A 295 20.48 -2.78 -13.87
C THR A 295 21.27 -2.64 -12.56
N GLY A 296 21.06 -3.60 -11.67
CA GLY A 296 21.72 -3.73 -10.37
C GLY A 296 21.72 -5.20 -9.91
N SER A 297 22.26 -5.47 -8.72
CA SER A 297 22.37 -6.85 -8.17
C SER A 297 22.24 -6.93 -6.63
N LEU A 298 21.74 -5.85 -6.00
CA LEU A 298 21.54 -5.83 -4.54
C LEU A 298 20.47 -6.83 -4.13
N ASN A 299 20.70 -7.50 -3.01
CA ASN A 299 19.85 -8.54 -2.46
C ASN A 299 19.99 -8.62 -0.92
N VAL A 300 19.04 -9.26 -0.26
CA VAL A 300 19.00 -9.35 1.23
C VAL A 300 20.00 -10.33 1.83
N GLY A 301 20.73 -11.10 1.03
CA GLY A 301 21.85 -11.91 1.50
C GLY A 301 23.06 -11.08 1.94
N LEU A 302 23.08 -9.78 1.61
CA LEU A 302 24.13 -8.83 1.99
C LEU A 302 23.86 -8.24 3.38
N ILE A 303 24.91 -8.12 4.20
CA ILE A 303 24.83 -7.58 5.56
C ILE A 303 24.26 -6.16 5.53
N GLY A 304 23.22 -5.91 6.34
CA GLY A 304 22.58 -4.60 6.47
C GLY A 304 21.60 -4.24 5.36
N VAL A 305 21.36 -5.10 4.36
CA VAL A 305 20.45 -4.79 3.24
C VAL A 305 19.05 -5.37 3.48
N THR A 306 18.05 -4.50 3.59
CA THR A 306 16.63 -4.89 3.62
C THR A 306 16.05 -5.02 2.21
N THR A 307 14.96 -5.78 2.02
CA THR A 307 14.26 -5.94 0.71
C THR A 307 13.99 -4.58 0.06
N TYR A 308 13.52 -3.61 0.84
CA TYR A 308 13.19 -2.25 0.39
C TYR A 308 14.40 -1.50 -0.20
N GLU A 309 15.62 -1.78 0.28
CA GLU A 309 16.87 -1.19 -0.20
C GLU A 309 17.45 -1.88 -1.44
N THR A 310 17.05 -3.14 -1.71
CA THR A 310 17.55 -3.93 -2.86
C THR A 310 17.16 -3.36 -4.21
N ALA A 311 16.11 -2.53 -4.26
CA ALA A 311 15.55 -1.97 -5.50
C ALA A 311 16.64 -1.30 -6.36
N THR A 312 16.85 -1.78 -7.59
CA THR A 312 17.71 -1.10 -8.57
C THR A 312 17.21 0.33 -8.79
N VAL A 313 15.93 0.48 -9.12
CA VAL A 313 15.24 1.77 -9.20
C VAL A 313 14.17 1.86 -8.12
N GLY A 314 14.19 2.94 -7.34
CA GLY A 314 13.19 3.25 -6.31
C GLY A 314 12.60 4.64 -6.52
N VAL A 315 11.27 4.72 -6.63
CA VAL A 315 10.55 5.95 -6.94
C VAL A 315 9.57 6.29 -5.82
N VAL A 316 9.63 7.52 -5.33
CA VAL A 316 8.77 8.05 -4.25
C VAL A 316 8.05 9.33 -4.67
N GLY A 317 8.68 10.17 -5.51
CA GLY A 317 8.06 11.39 -6.02
C GLY A 317 6.79 11.11 -6.85
N ASP A 318 5.70 11.79 -6.52
CA ASP A 318 4.37 11.58 -7.13
C ASP A 318 4.31 11.93 -8.63
N GLY A 319 3.38 11.30 -9.34
CA GLY A 319 3.17 11.53 -10.78
C GLY A 319 4.30 11.00 -11.67
N PHE A 320 5.09 10.05 -11.18
CA PHE A 320 6.18 9.45 -11.95
C PHE A 320 5.65 8.72 -13.18
N MET A 321 6.34 8.89 -14.31
CA MET A 321 6.00 8.17 -15.54
C MET A 321 7.24 7.47 -16.12
N ALA A 322 7.05 6.28 -16.69
CA ALA A 322 8.12 5.59 -17.42
C ALA A 322 7.60 4.90 -18.67
N SER A 323 8.34 5.01 -19.78
CA SER A 323 8.07 4.24 -20.99
C SER A 323 9.32 3.83 -21.76
N GLY A 324 9.29 2.65 -22.38
CA GLY A 324 10.34 2.18 -23.27
C GLY A 324 11.65 1.80 -22.56
N ILE A 325 11.58 1.29 -21.33
CA ILE A 325 12.74 1.01 -20.48
C ILE A 325 12.63 -0.34 -19.76
N THR A 326 13.75 -1.02 -19.57
CA THR A 326 13.86 -2.22 -18.73
C THR A 326 14.48 -1.86 -17.38
N PHE A 327 13.82 -2.24 -16.29
CA PHE A 327 14.36 -2.22 -14.94
C PHE A 327 14.78 -3.64 -14.54
N GLN A 328 16.02 -3.83 -14.12
CA GLN A 328 16.58 -5.16 -13.88
C GLN A 328 17.27 -5.28 -12.52
N ASN A 329 17.08 -6.41 -11.85
CA ASN A 329 17.96 -6.88 -10.80
C ASN A 329 18.52 -8.27 -11.18
N THR A 330 19.84 -8.35 -11.29
CA THR A 330 20.61 -9.53 -11.71
C THR A 330 21.11 -10.38 -10.54
N ALA A 331 20.62 -10.12 -9.33
CA ALA A 331 20.84 -11.01 -8.20
C ALA A 331 20.40 -12.43 -8.57
N GLY A 332 21.38 -13.33 -8.63
CA GLY A 332 21.22 -14.66 -9.21
C GLY A 332 20.44 -15.63 -8.32
N PRO A 333 20.52 -16.93 -8.65
CA PRO A 333 20.04 -18.00 -7.78
C PRO A 333 20.54 -17.83 -6.34
N ASP A 334 19.73 -18.25 -5.38
CA ASP A 334 19.99 -18.21 -3.93
C ASP A 334 20.22 -16.83 -3.28
N ALA A 335 20.18 -15.73 -4.03
CA ALA A 335 20.26 -14.36 -3.49
C ALA A 335 19.03 -13.92 -2.66
N HIS A 336 17.97 -14.73 -2.62
CA HIS A 336 16.66 -14.42 -2.02
C HIS A 336 16.03 -13.14 -2.61
N GLN A 337 15.41 -12.29 -1.80
CA GLN A 337 14.72 -11.08 -2.25
C GLN A 337 15.67 -10.09 -2.95
N ALA A 338 15.30 -9.66 -4.16
CA ALA A 338 16.10 -8.73 -4.96
C ALA A 338 15.22 -7.92 -5.94
N VAL A 339 14.83 -6.73 -5.51
CA VAL A 339 13.87 -5.88 -6.24
C VAL A 339 14.53 -5.21 -7.45
N ALA A 340 13.87 -5.24 -8.61
CA ALA A 340 14.25 -4.48 -9.80
C ALA A 340 13.68 -3.05 -9.76
N PHE A 341 12.40 -2.93 -9.41
CA PHE A 341 11.70 -1.64 -9.32
C PHE A 341 10.82 -1.58 -8.08
N ARG A 342 10.93 -0.48 -7.31
CA ARG A 342 10.02 -0.13 -6.21
C ARG A 342 9.28 1.16 -6.54
N SER A 343 7.96 1.17 -6.40
CA SER A 343 7.14 2.39 -6.50
C SER A 343 6.36 2.68 -5.23
N ASP A 344 6.56 3.91 -4.74
CA ASP A 344 5.85 4.64 -3.69
C ASP A 344 5.27 5.96 -4.23
N SER A 345 5.19 6.08 -5.56
CA SER A 345 4.67 7.25 -6.28
C SER A 345 3.17 7.12 -6.47
N ASP A 346 2.38 8.03 -5.89
CA ASP A 346 0.96 8.12 -6.20
C ASP A 346 0.78 8.65 -7.62
N LEU A 347 -0.28 8.17 -8.29
CA LEU A 347 -0.61 8.54 -9.67
C LEU A 347 0.51 8.20 -10.67
N SER A 348 1.24 7.10 -10.44
CA SER A 348 2.32 6.66 -11.32
C SER A 348 1.81 5.89 -12.55
N VAL A 349 2.37 6.18 -13.72
CA VAL A 349 2.02 5.52 -15.01
C VAL A 349 3.26 4.89 -15.63
N VAL A 350 3.27 3.57 -15.76
CA VAL A 350 4.38 2.83 -16.38
C VAL A 350 3.84 2.03 -17.56
N GLU A 351 4.28 2.38 -18.78
CA GLU A 351 3.72 1.86 -20.03
C GLU A 351 4.83 1.39 -20.98
N ASN A 352 4.71 0.18 -21.58
CA ASN A 352 5.76 -0.38 -22.44
C ASN A 352 7.13 -0.49 -21.72
N CYS A 353 7.12 -1.00 -20.49
CA CYS A 353 8.33 -1.23 -19.69
C CYS A 353 8.49 -2.70 -19.32
N GLU A 354 9.73 -3.10 -19.07
CA GLU A 354 10.08 -4.46 -18.70
C GLU A 354 10.69 -4.49 -17.29
N PHE A 355 10.35 -5.52 -16.52
CA PHE A 355 10.86 -5.74 -15.17
C PHE A 355 11.46 -7.13 -15.11
N ILE A 356 12.77 -7.23 -14.91
CA ILE A 356 13.50 -8.51 -14.87
C ILE A 356 14.10 -8.71 -13.49
N GLY A 357 13.72 -9.78 -12.81
CA GLY A 357 14.34 -10.22 -11.58
C GLY A 357 14.01 -11.68 -11.28
N ASN A 358 14.15 -12.03 -9.99
CA ASN A 358 13.82 -13.35 -9.47
C ASN A 358 12.70 -13.23 -8.44
N GLN A 359 13.07 -13.33 -7.15
CA GLN A 359 12.15 -13.14 -6.04
C GLN A 359 11.98 -11.64 -5.77
N ASP A 360 10.74 -11.23 -5.47
CA ASP A 360 10.40 -9.84 -5.11
C ASP A 360 10.73 -8.83 -6.24
N THR A 361 10.61 -9.20 -7.52
CA THR A 361 11.04 -8.38 -8.69
C THR A 361 10.41 -6.97 -8.73
N LEU A 362 9.09 -6.87 -8.62
CA LEU A 362 8.33 -5.63 -8.64
C LEU A 362 7.71 -5.37 -7.27
N TYR A 363 8.23 -4.36 -6.57
CA TYR A 363 7.69 -3.90 -5.30
C TYR A 363 6.71 -2.73 -5.54
N ALA A 364 5.47 -3.08 -5.81
CA ALA A 364 4.35 -2.14 -5.93
C ALA A 364 3.90 -1.73 -4.50
N HIS A 365 4.71 -0.90 -3.85
CA HIS A 365 4.77 -0.72 -2.40
C HIS A 365 3.50 -0.11 -1.78
N ALA A 366 3.11 1.07 -2.24
CA ALA A 366 1.97 1.83 -1.73
C ALA A 366 1.32 2.70 -2.83
N LEU A 367 0.15 3.29 -2.53
CA LEU A 367 -0.53 4.31 -3.37
C LEU A 367 -1.03 3.80 -4.73
N ARG A 368 -1.51 4.69 -5.62
CA ARG A 368 -2.16 4.32 -6.89
C ARG A 368 -1.14 4.24 -8.03
N GLN A 369 -1.15 3.11 -8.74
CA GLN A 369 -0.16 2.82 -9.79
C GLN A 369 -0.84 2.14 -10.99
N TYR A 370 -0.47 2.54 -12.20
CA TYR A 370 -0.96 1.95 -13.45
C TYR A 370 0.19 1.39 -14.28
N TYR A 371 0.11 0.10 -14.60
CA TYR A 371 1.07 -0.63 -15.42
C TYR A 371 0.36 -1.12 -16.69
N LYS A 372 0.82 -0.70 -17.87
CA LYS A 372 0.15 -0.99 -19.14
C LYS A 372 1.12 -1.53 -20.19
N SER A 373 0.76 -2.61 -20.88
CA SER A 373 1.61 -3.19 -21.94
C SER A 373 3.05 -3.49 -21.45
N CYS A 374 3.17 -3.86 -20.17
CA CYS A 374 4.45 -4.11 -19.52
C CYS A 374 4.77 -5.61 -19.47
N ARG A 375 6.05 -5.97 -19.52
CA ARG A 375 6.53 -7.34 -19.33
C ARG A 375 7.13 -7.49 -17.93
N ILE A 376 6.60 -8.37 -17.09
CA ILE A 376 7.04 -8.55 -15.70
C ILE A 376 7.50 -10.00 -15.52
N GLN A 377 8.79 -10.19 -15.20
CA GLN A 377 9.44 -11.49 -15.15
C GLN A 377 10.04 -11.79 -13.77
N GLY A 378 9.68 -12.92 -13.16
CA GLY A 378 10.21 -13.35 -11.85
C GLY A 378 9.72 -14.75 -11.44
N ASN A 379 9.77 -15.10 -10.15
CA ASN A 379 9.37 -16.44 -9.67
C ASN A 379 8.56 -16.45 -8.37
N VAL A 380 9.18 -16.10 -7.24
CA VAL A 380 8.52 -16.10 -5.93
C VAL A 380 8.12 -14.68 -5.57
N ASP A 381 6.85 -14.45 -5.29
CA ASP A 381 6.28 -13.18 -4.81
C ASP A 381 6.67 -11.99 -5.72
N PHE A 382 6.83 -12.23 -7.02
CA PHE A 382 7.55 -11.29 -7.89
C PHE A 382 6.75 -10.04 -8.25
N ILE A 383 5.46 -9.99 -7.89
CA ILE A 383 4.64 -8.77 -7.81
C ILE A 383 4.07 -8.69 -6.38
N PHE A 384 4.61 -7.79 -5.55
CA PHE A 384 4.25 -7.71 -4.13
C PHE A 384 4.19 -6.28 -3.61
N GLY A 385 3.61 -6.11 -2.42
CA GLY A 385 3.38 -4.81 -1.78
C GLY A 385 1.91 -4.54 -1.48
N ASN A 386 1.61 -3.31 -1.06
CA ASN A 386 0.29 -2.87 -0.59
C ASN A 386 -0.19 -1.60 -1.31
N SER A 387 0.16 -1.43 -2.58
CA SER A 387 -0.43 -0.42 -3.47
C SER A 387 -1.86 -0.79 -3.89
N ALA A 388 -2.56 0.19 -4.48
CA ALA A 388 -3.66 -0.03 -5.40
C ALA A 388 -3.08 -0.02 -6.82
N SER A 389 -2.68 -1.19 -7.32
CA SER A 389 -2.05 -1.31 -8.66
C SER A 389 -2.97 -1.98 -9.65
N PHE A 390 -3.02 -1.40 -10.85
CA PHE A 390 -3.77 -1.91 -11.99
C PHE A 390 -2.80 -2.29 -13.10
N PHE A 391 -2.81 -3.56 -13.48
CA PHE A 391 -2.01 -4.14 -14.55
C PHE A 391 -2.92 -4.43 -15.74
N GLN A 392 -2.69 -3.77 -16.87
CA GLN A 392 -3.50 -3.92 -18.08
C GLN A 392 -2.65 -4.37 -19.26
N GLU A 393 -3.09 -5.41 -19.97
CA GLU A 393 -2.43 -5.89 -21.19
C GLU A 393 -0.95 -6.25 -20.97
N CYS A 394 -0.60 -6.71 -19.76
CA CYS A 394 0.77 -7.05 -19.37
C CYS A 394 1.08 -8.53 -19.60
N ASP A 395 2.33 -8.81 -19.95
CA ASP A 395 2.90 -10.17 -19.99
C ASP A 395 3.54 -10.49 -18.64
N ILE A 396 2.96 -11.45 -17.92
CA ILE A 396 3.39 -11.87 -16.58
C ILE A 396 4.06 -13.24 -16.69
N LEU A 397 5.39 -13.26 -16.59
CA LEU A 397 6.23 -14.39 -16.99
C LEU A 397 6.98 -15.01 -15.81
N VAL A 398 6.69 -16.27 -15.50
CA VAL A 398 7.49 -17.07 -14.57
C VAL A 398 8.83 -17.43 -15.21
N ALA A 399 9.94 -17.10 -14.53
CA ALA A 399 11.31 -17.41 -14.95
C ALA A 399 12.00 -18.41 -14.01
N PRO A 400 12.99 -19.19 -14.49
CA PRO A 400 13.72 -20.14 -13.66
C PRO A 400 14.56 -19.43 -12.60
N ARG A 401 14.42 -19.84 -11.34
CA ARG A 401 15.17 -19.26 -10.21
C ARG A 401 16.46 -19.99 -9.84
N GLN A 402 16.42 -21.31 -9.87
CA GLN A 402 17.29 -22.16 -9.04
C GLN A 402 18.64 -22.47 -9.69
N LEU A 403 19.64 -22.82 -8.88
CA LEU A 403 20.88 -23.46 -9.34
C LEU A 403 20.64 -24.81 -10.06
N LEU A 404 19.54 -25.50 -9.72
CA LEU A 404 19.16 -26.82 -10.25
C LEU A 404 17.69 -26.79 -10.70
N PRO A 405 17.36 -26.00 -11.74
CA PRO A 405 15.98 -25.68 -12.09
C PRO A 405 15.19 -26.90 -12.56
N GLU A 406 15.86 -27.99 -12.95
CA GLU A 406 15.23 -29.28 -13.30
C GLU A 406 14.65 -30.04 -12.08
N LYS A 407 14.84 -29.52 -10.86
CA LYS A 407 14.18 -30.00 -9.63
C LYS A 407 12.83 -29.33 -9.39
N GLY A 408 12.56 -28.21 -10.05
CA GLY A 408 11.32 -27.45 -9.91
C GLY A 408 11.18 -26.72 -8.58
N GLU A 409 10.16 -25.88 -8.52
CA GLU A 409 9.91 -24.98 -7.40
C GLU A 409 8.42 -24.68 -7.20
N THR A 410 8.11 -23.91 -6.17
CA THR A 410 6.77 -23.40 -5.89
C THR A 410 6.78 -21.88 -5.99
N ASN A 411 6.18 -21.37 -7.06
CA ASN A 411 6.14 -19.97 -7.43
C ASN A 411 4.76 -19.37 -7.14
N ALA A 412 4.75 -18.11 -6.74
CA ALA A 412 3.55 -17.31 -6.56
C ALA A 412 3.72 -16.01 -7.34
N VAL A 413 2.81 -15.73 -8.27
CA VAL A 413 2.87 -14.51 -9.09
C VAL A 413 2.71 -13.28 -8.21
N THR A 414 1.72 -13.29 -7.29
CA THR A 414 1.49 -12.17 -6.38
C THR A 414 1.65 -12.48 -4.89
N ALA A 415 2.01 -11.44 -4.13
CA ALA A 415 1.97 -11.43 -2.67
C ALA A 415 1.43 -10.07 -2.15
N HIS A 416 0.12 -9.84 -2.30
CA HIS A 416 -0.49 -8.57 -1.87
C HIS A 416 -0.55 -8.42 -0.34
N GLY A 417 -0.23 -7.22 0.14
CA GLY A 417 0.06 -6.90 1.53
C GLY A 417 -0.98 -6.07 2.28
N LYS A 418 -2.27 -6.10 1.92
CA LYS A 418 -3.32 -5.38 2.66
C LYS A 418 -3.41 -5.82 4.13
N ILE A 419 -3.20 -4.88 5.06
CA ILE A 419 -3.19 -5.12 6.52
C ILE A 419 -4.48 -4.73 7.23
N ASP A 420 -5.35 -3.97 6.57
CA ASP A 420 -6.60 -3.47 7.17
C ASP A 420 -7.73 -3.46 6.13
N PRO A 421 -8.96 -3.89 6.47
CA PRO A 421 -10.08 -3.96 5.54
C PRO A 421 -10.41 -2.61 4.89
N ALA A 422 -10.17 -1.49 5.60
CA ALA A 422 -10.47 -0.14 5.13
C ALA A 422 -9.55 0.36 4.00
N GLN A 423 -8.37 -0.25 3.82
CA GLN A 423 -7.44 0.14 2.75
C GLN A 423 -8.06 -0.09 1.37
N SER A 424 -8.01 0.93 0.50
CA SER A 424 -8.48 0.84 -0.89
C SER A 424 -7.52 0.05 -1.81
N THR A 425 -6.53 -0.64 -1.25
CA THR A 425 -5.40 -1.26 -1.94
C THR A 425 -5.70 -2.67 -2.45
N GLY A 426 -4.93 -3.16 -3.42
CA GLY A 426 -5.11 -4.45 -4.07
C GLY A 426 -4.39 -4.50 -5.42
N PHE A 427 -4.27 -5.69 -6.00
CA PHE A 427 -3.80 -5.85 -7.39
C PHE A 427 -4.96 -6.26 -8.30
N VAL A 428 -5.15 -5.52 -9.39
CA VAL A 428 -6.08 -5.87 -10.48
C VAL A 428 -5.25 -6.20 -11.72
N PHE A 429 -5.45 -7.38 -12.29
CA PHE A 429 -4.91 -7.76 -13.60
C PHE A 429 -6.06 -7.83 -14.59
N GLN A 430 -5.97 -7.11 -15.71
CA GLN A 430 -6.99 -7.08 -16.76
C GLN A 430 -6.36 -7.32 -18.14
N ASN A 431 -6.92 -8.25 -18.90
CA ASN A 431 -6.42 -8.64 -20.25
C ASN A 431 -4.94 -9.07 -20.28
N CYS A 432 -4.35 -9.45 -19.13
CA CYS A 432 -2.96 -9.89 -19.03
C CYS A 432 -2.77 -11.34 -19.50
N LEU A 433 -1.58 -11.66 -19.99
CA LEU A 433 -1.10 -13.03 -20.19
C LEU A 433 -0.32 -13.48 -18.95
N ILE A 434 -0.62 -14.66 -18.42
CA ILE A 434 0.13 -15.28 -17.33
C ILE A 434 0.74 -16.59 -17.87
N ASN A 435 2.05 -16.59 -18.09
CA ASN A 435 2.80 -17.69 -18.71
C ASN A 435 4.18 -17.88 -18.02
N GLY A 436 5.03 -18.75 -18.55
CA GLY A 436 6.46 -18.80 -18.25
C GLY A 436 7.30 -18.17 -19.37
N THR A 437 8.57 -17.88 -19.10
CA THR A 437 9.56 -17.66 -20.16
C THR A 437 9.77 -18.95 -20.98
N ASP A 438 10.29 -18.85 -22.20
CA ASP A 438 10.55 -20.03 -23.06
C ASP A 438 11.43 -21.09 -22.35
N GLU A 439 12.42 -20.63 -21.57
CA GLU A 439 13.28 -21.47 -20.73
C GLU A 439 12.48 -22.16 -19.63
N TYR A 440 11.63 -21.42 -18.90
CA TYR A 440 10.77 -21.99 -17.86
C TYR A 440 9.77 -22.99 -18.43
N MET A 441 9.14 -22.68 -19.56
CA MET A 441 8.18 -23.56 -20.21
C MET A 441 8.83 -24.85 -20.73
N THR A 442 10.07 -24.77 -21.22
CA THR A 442 10.88 -25.95 -21.58
C THR A 442 11.10 -26.87 -20.37
N LEU A 443 11.40 -26.32 -19.19
CA LEU A 443 11.54 -27.07 -17.94
C LEU A 443 10.20 -27.64 -17.45
N TYR A 444 9.15 -26.82 -17.46
CA TYR A 444 7.79 -27.20 -17.08
C TYR A 444 7.30 -28.40 -17.90
N TYR A 445 7.35 -28.35 -19.25
CA TYR A 445 6.88 -29.45 -20.09
C TYR A 445 7.69 -30.73 -19.90
N LYS A 446 8.98 -30.62 -19.53
CA LYS A 446 9.83 -31.78 -19.23
C LYS A 446 9.46 -32.48 -17.92
N LYS A 447 9.01 -31.74 -16.89
CA LYS A 447 8.63 -32.30 -15.57
C LYS A 447 7.51 -31.48 -14.87
N PRO A 448 6.26 -31.45 -15.38
CA PRO A 448 5.25 -30.51 -14.88
C PRO A 448 4.86 -30.74 -13.41
N LYS A 449 5.08 -31.96 -12.87
CA LYS A 449 4.78 -32.31 -11.47
C LYS A 449 5.63 -31.57 -10.42
N VAL A 450 6.81 -31.06 -10.79
CA VAL A 450 7.71 -30.34 -9.86
C VAL A 450 7.69 -28.83 -10.03
N HIS A 451 7.21 -28.32 -11.16
CA HIS A 451 7.06 -26.89 -11.46
C HIS A 451 5.64 -26.42 -11.09
N LYS A 452 5.47 -25.90 -9.86
CA LYS A 452 4.16 -25.50 -9.34
C LYS A 452 4.03 -23.99 -9.33
N ASN A 453 3.08 -23.44 -10.08
CA ASN A 453 2.84 -22.00 -10.13
C ASN A 453 1.44 -21.68 -9.63
N PHE A 454 1.32 -20.57 -8.92
CA PHE A 454 0.10 -20.07 -8.31
C PHE A 454 -0.08 -18.58 -8.62
N LEU A 455 -1.33 -18.15 -8.77
CA LEU A 455 -1.71 -16.76 -9.02
C LEU A 455 -1.29 -15.82 -7.89
N GLY A 456 -1.23 -16.31 -6.64
CA GLY A 456 -0.70 -15.56 -5.51
C GLY A 456 -0.84 -16.25 -4.15
N ARG A 457 -0.33 -15.58 -3.11
CA ARG A 457 -0.42 -15.99 -1.70
C ARG A 457 -0.53 -14.81 -0.71
N PRO A 458 -1.27 -14.95 0.41
CA PRO A 458 -1.65 -13.81 1.23
C PRO A 458 -0.55 -13.37 2.20
N TRP A 459 0.28 -12.41 1.77
CA TRP A 459 1.36 -11.87 2.62
C TRP A 459 0.84 -11.22 3.91
N LYS A 460 -0.39 -10.68 3.89
CA LYS A 460 -1.08 -10.05 5.02
C LYS A 460 -2.57 -10.45 5.07
N GLU A 461 -3.20 -10.15 6.21
CA GLU A 461 -4.54 -10.66 6.61
C GLU A 461 -5.66 -10.38 5.59
N TYR A 462 -5.64 -9.23 4.91
CA TYR A 462 -6.71 -8.81 4.00
C TYR A 462 -6.27 -8.81 2.53
N SER A 463 -5.22 -9.58 2.20
CA SER A 463 -4.61 -9.64 0.86
C SER A 463 -5.65 -9.66 -0.27
N ARG A 464 -5.51 -8.76 -1.25
CA ARG A 464 -6.48 -8.59 -2.33
C ARG A 464 -5.82 -8.67 -3.70
N THR A 465 -6.26 -9.59 -4.54
CA THR A 465 -5.76 -9.77 -5.90
C THR A 465 -6.86 -10.32 -6.80
N VAL A 466 -7.04 -9.75 -7.99
CA VAL A 466 -8.03 -10.21 -8.96
C VAL A 466 -7.47 -10.34 -10.37
N PHE A 467 -7.94 -11.34 -11.11
CA PHE A 467 -7.61 -11.57 -12.52
C PHE A 467 -8.91 -11.55 -13.36
N LEU A 468 -8.96 -10.62 -14.32
CA LEU A 468 -10.14 -10.29 -15.13
C LEU A 468 -9.81 -10.45 -16.62
N ASP A 469 -10.56 -11.27 -17.33
CA ASP A 469 -10.39 -11.47 -18.78
C ASP A 469 -8.93 -11.84 -19.19
N CYS A 470 -8.16 -12.45 -18.28
CA CYS A 470 -6.76 -12.83 -18.48
C CYS A 470 -6.61 -14.18 -19.19
N THR A 471 -5.51 -14.37 -19.91
CA THR A 471 -5.10 -15.69 -20.41
C THR A 471 -4.18 -16.36 -19.39
N LEU A 472 -4.65 -17.45 -18.79
CA LEU A 472 -3.89 -18.26 -17.84
C LEU A 472 -3.38 -19.52 -18.55
N GLU A 473 -2.06 -19.60 -18.74
CA GLU A 473 -1.43 -20.73 -19.43
C GLU A 473 -1.28 -21.98 -18.55
N ALA A 474 -0.86 -23.09 -19.17
CA ALA A 474 -0.92 -24.43 -18.58
C ALA A 474 -0.07 -24.60 -17.30
N LEU A 475 0.88 -23.69 -17.05
CA LEU A 475 1.74 -23.72 -15.87
C LEU A 475 1.00 -23.44 -14.55
N ILE A 476 -0.19 -22.84 -14.58
CA ILE A 476 -0.98 -22.51 -13.39
C ILE A 476 -1.59 -23.78 -12.79
N SER A 477 -1.29 -24.03 -11.52
CA SER A 477 -1.78 -25.19 -10.78
C SER A 477 -3.32 -25.15 -10.67
N PRO A 478 -4.04 -26.29 -10.74
CA PRO A 478 -5.52 -26.31 -10.65
C PRO A 478 -6.08 -25.58 -9.42
N ASN A 479 -5.40 -25.72 -8.28
CA ASN A 479 -5.66 -25.00 -7.02
C ASN A 479 -5.74 -23.47 -7.18
N GLY A 480 -5.05 -22.90 -8.17
CA GLY A 480 -4.94 -21.45 -8.47
C GLY A 480 -4.09 -20.69 -7.47
N TRP A 481 -4.37 -20.84 -6.17
CA TRP A 481 -3.85 -19.98 -5.11
C TRP A 481 -3.16 -20.80 -4.01
N LEU A 482 -2.18 -20.20 -3.34
CA LEU A 482 -1.35 -20.86 -2.33
C LEU A 482 -1.57 -20.22 -0.94
N PRO A 483 -1.77 -21.00 0.13
CA PRO A 483 -1.79 -20.46 1.50
C PRO A 483 -0.43 -19.85 1.87
N TRP A 484 -0.43 -18.82 2.71
CA TRP A 484 0.82 -18.27 3.26
C TRP A 484 1.39 -19.18 4.36
N SER A 485 0.57 -19.52 5.35
CA SER A 485 0.88 -20.51 6.39
C SER A 485 -0.40 -20.95 7.10
N GLY A 486 -0.71 -22.25 7.07
CA GLY A 486 -1.96 -22.79 7.61
C GLY A 486 -3.20 -22.03 7.10
N ASP A 487 -4.11 -21.71 8.02
CA ASP A 487 -5.36 -20.99 7.74
C ASP A 487 -5.22 -19.44 7.80
N PHE A 488 -4.00 -18.91 7.88
CA PHE A 488 -3.78 -17.45 7.93
C PHE A 488 -4.40 -16.75 6.72
N ALA A 489 -5.13 -15.65 6.98
CA ALA A 489 -5.83 -14.83 6.01
C ALA A 489 -6.96 -15.51 5.19
N LEU A 490 -7.14 -16.83 5.23
CA LEU A 490 -8.04 -17.55 4.30
C LEU A 490 -9.53 -17.15 4.42
N LYS A 491 -9.93 -16.56 5.54
CA LYS A 491 -11.30 -16.06 5.80
C LYS A 491 -11.50 -14.58 5.43
N THR A 492 -10.42 -13.83 5.25
CA THR A 492 -10.40 -12.35 5.19
C THR A 492 -9.78 -11.80 3.91
N LEU A 493 -8.91 -12.56 3.23
CA LEU A 493 -8.39 -12.25 1.90
C LEU A 493 -9.50 -12.23 0.85
N TYR A 494 -9.29 -11.52 -0.25
CA TYR A 494 -10.14 -11.61 -1.44
C TYR A 494 -9.32 -11.90 -2.70
N TYR A 495 -9.38 -13.15 -3.16
CA TYR A 495 -8.76 -13.63 -4.40
C TYR A 495 -9.83 -14.00 -5.42
N GLY A 496 -9.98 -13.17 -6.44
CA GLY A 496 -11.08 -13.24 -7.40
C GLY A 496 -10.61 -13.54 -8.83
N GLU A 497 -11.38 -14.36 -9.53
CA GLU A 497 -11.21 -14.60 -10.98
C GLU A 497 -12.52 -14.29 -11.71
N TYR A 498 -12.43 -13.75 -12.93
CA TYR A 498 -13.58 -13.49 -13.80
C TYR A 498 -13.22 -13.65 -15.27
N ARG A 499 -13.94 -14.53 -15.98
CA ARG A 499 -13.81 -14.78 -17.44
C ARG A 499 -12.38 -15.00 -17.96
N ASN A 500 -11.48 -15.50 -17.10
CA ASN A 500 -10.16 -15.91 -17.53
C ASN A 500 -10.27 -17.07 -18.55
N THR A 501 -9.33 -17.11 -19.50
CA THR A 501 -9.28 -18.11 -20.57
C THR A 501 -7.93 -18.82 -20.61
N GLY A 502 -7.76 -19.81 -21.48
CA GLY A 502 -6.54 -20.61 -21.57
C GLY A 502 -6.54 -21.84 -20.66
N PRO A 503 -5.55 -22.75 -20.82
CA PRO A 503 -5.55 -24.07 -20.17
C PRO A 503 -5.43 -24.04 -18.64
N GLY A 504 -4.89 -22.98 -18.04
CA GLY A 504 -4.81 -22.77 -16.59
C GLY A 504 -6.07 -22.16 -15.95
N ALA A 505 -7.05 -21.72 -16.76
CA ALA A 505 -8.22 -20.98 -16.28
C ALA A 505 -9.39 -21.84 -15.77
N ASN A 506 -9.28 -23.18 -15.79
CA ASN A 506 -10.34 -24.03 -15.24
C ASN A 506 -10.45 -23.87 -13.72
N THR A 507 -11.55 -23.26 -13.26
CA THR A 507 -11.76 -22.93 -11.85
C THR A 507 -12.34 -24.07 -11.00
N ALA A 508 -12.74 -25.20 -11.61
CA ALA A 508 -13.34 -26.33 -10.89
C ALA A 508 -12.40 -27.02 -9.88
N GLY A 509 -11.08 -26.86 -10.04
CA GLY A 509 -10.06 -27.38 -9.14
C GLY A 509 -9.52 -26.37 -8.13
N ARG A 510 -10.07 -25.16 -8.08
CA ARG A 510 -9.56 -24.08 -7.22
C ARG A 510 -9.77 -24.37 -5.74
N VAL A 511 -8.92 -23.77 -4.91
CA VAL A 511 -9.09 -23.81 -3.45
C VAL A 511 -10.45 -23.22 -3.04
N PRO A 512 -11.15 -23.81 -2.05
CA PRO A 512 -12.52 -23.42 -1.69
C PRO A 512 -12.62 -22.04 -1.03
N TRP A 513 -11.48 -21.45 -0.64
CA TRP A 513 -11.38 -20.09 -0.13
C TRP A 513 -11.06 -19.05 -1.22
N SER A 514 -10.94 -19.41 -2.49
CA SER A 514 -10.92 -18.46 -3.60
C SER A 514 -12.34 -18.03 -4.00
N SER A 515 -12.47 -17.00 -4.82
CA SER A 515 -13.74 -16.41 -5.24
C SER A 515 -13.86 -16.37 -6.77
N GLN A 516 -15.08 -16.51 -7.28
CA GLN A 516 -15.44 -15.99 -8.60
C GLN A 516 -16.10 -14.63 -8.40
N ILE A 517 -15.74 -13.64 -9.20
CA ILE A 517 -16.29 -12.29 -9.06
C ILE A 517 -17.68 -12.28 -9.72
N PRO A 518 -18.76 -11.89 -9.01
CA PRO A 518 -20.08 -11.75 -9.63
C PRO A 518 -20.07 -10.69 -10.73
N ALA A 519 -20.75 -10.95 -11.85
CA ALA A 519 -20.69 -10.11 -13.05
C ALA A 519 -21.12 -8.65 -12.79
N GLU A 520 -22.09 -8.47 -11.90
CA GLU A 520 -22.62 -7.20 -11.41
C GLU A 520 -21.60 -6.35 -10.62
N HIS A 521 -20.52 -6.96 -10.13
CA HIS A 521 -19.50 -6.31 -9.29
C HIS A 521 -18.14 -6.12 -9.98
N VAL A 522 -17.96 -6.65 -11.19
CA VAL A 522 -16.71 -6.52 -11.97
C VAL A 522 -16.31 -5.06 -12.17
N ASN A 523 -17.28 -4.16 -12.32
CA ASN A 523 -17.03 -2.73 -12.50
C ASN A 523 -16.35 -2.06 -11.29
N SER A 524 -16.41 -2.63 -10.08
CA SER A 524 -15.64 -2.13 -8.93
C SER A 524 -14.12 -2.28 -9.13
N TYR A 525 -13.71 -3.14 -10.06
CA TYR A 525 -12.33 -3.32 -10.51
C TYR A 525 -12.07 -2.70 -11.90
N SER A 526 -12.83 -1.68 -12.30
CA SER A 526 -12.48 -0.85 -13.46
C SER A 526 -11.36 0.15 -13.11
N LEU A 527 -10.61 0.63 -14.12
CA LEU A 527 -9.53 1.60 -13.92
C LEU A 527 -10.01 2.90 -13.23
N GLN A 528 -11.23 3.32 -13.54
CA GLN A 528 -11.94 4.44 -12.88
C GLN A 528 -12.30 4.12 -11.43
N ASN A 529 -13.03 3.03 -11.16
CA ASN A 529 -13.52 2.80 -9.79
C ASN A 529 -12.38 2.38 -8.84
N PHE A 530 -11.41 1.61 -9.32
CA PHE A 530 -10.33 1.07 -8.48
C PHE A 530 -9.24 2.11 -8.14
N ILE A 531 -8.74 2.86 -9.13
CA ILE A 531 -7.65 3.85 -8.93
C ILE A 531 -7.98 5.27 -9.40
N GLN A 532 -9.24 5.57 -9.75
CA GLN A 532 -9.68 6.89 -10.22
C GLN A 532 -8.90 7.34 -11.47
N GLY A 533 -8.53 6.39 -12.34
CA GLY A 533 -7.63 6.61 -13.47
C GLY A 533 -8.13 7.65 -14.48
N ASP A 534 -9.45 7.81 -14.59
CA ASP A 534 -10.12 8.86 -15.35
C ASP A 534 -9.78 10.30 -14.90
N GLN A 535 -9.28 10.48 -13.67
CA GLN A 535 -8.97 11.79 -13.10
C GLN A 535 -7.51 12.24 -13.30
N TRP A 536 -6.60 11.33 -13.64
CA TRP A 536 -5.15 11.61 -13.65
C TRP A 536 -4.35 10.92 -14.77
N ILE A 537 -4.83 9.79 -15.31
CA ILE A 537 -4.19 9.16 -16.46
C ILE A 537 -4.58 9.97 -17.70
N SER A 538 -3.58 10.43 -18.45
CA SER A 538 -3.83 11.17 -19.69
C SER A 538 -4.47 10.23 -20.72
N MET A 539 -5.68 10.56 -21.18
CA MET A 539 -6.31 9.86 -22.29
C MET A 539 -5.45 9.98 -23.54
N SER A 540 -5.26 8.87 -24.25
CA SER A 540 -4.65 8.89 -25.58
C SER A 540 -5.56 9.66 -26.55
N SER A 541 -5.04 10.73 -27.13
CA SER A 541 -5.63 11.48 -28.26
C SER A 541 -5.36 10.80 -29.60
#